data_AF-A0AAW6XRT1-F1
#
_entry.id   AF-A0AAW6XRT1-F1
#
_cell.length_a   1.000
_cell.length_b   1.000
_cell.length_c   1.000
_cell.angle_alpha   90.00
_cell.angle_beta   90.00
_cell.angle_gamma   90.00
#
_symmetry.space_group_name_H-M   'P 1'
#
loop_
_entity.id
_entity.type
_entity.pdbx_description
1 polymer ?
#
loop_
_entity_poly.entity_id
_entity_poly.type
_entity_poly.pdbx_seq_one_letter_code
_entity_poly.pdbx_strand_id
1 'polypeptide(L)' 'DKIALVNMNSLFQQVAQKTGVSNTLENEFKGRASELQRMEGDLQSKMQRLQSMKPGAERTKLEKDVMAQRQTFSQK' A
#
# COMPACT_ATOMS: atom_id res chain seq x y z
N ASP A 1 34.24 -24.23 30.17
CA ASP A 1 33.01 -23.55 29.73
C ASP A 1 31.97 -24.53 29.20
N LYS A 2 30.68 -24.29 29.48
CA LYS A 2 29.56 -25.08 28.94
C LYS A 2 29.00 -24.36 27.72
N ILE A 3 29.18 -24.93 26.54
CA ILE A 3 28.62 -24.39 25.29
C ILE A 3 27.23 -25.00 25.10
N ALA A 4 26.22 -24.16 24.88
CA ALA A 4 24.86 -24.58 24.52
C ALA A 4 24.58 -24.24 23.05
N LEU A 5 23.94 -25.18 22.35
CA LEU A 5 23.49 -25.01 20.97
C LEU A 5 22.02 -24.58 20.99
N VAL A 6 21.71 -23.48 20.30
CA VAL A 6 20.34 -22.99 20.13
C VAL A 6 20.04 -22.87 18.64
N ASN A 7 18.91 -23.43 18.22
CA ASN A 7 18.41 -23.26 16.87
C ASN A 7 17.57 -21.99 16.77
N MET A 8 18.20 -20.90 16.34
CA MET A 8 17.57 -19.58 16.22
C MET A 8 16.38 -19.56 15.25
N ASN A 9 16.38 -20.40 14.21
CA ASN A 9 15.26 -20.49 13.27
C ASN A 9 14.02 -21.10 13.94
N SER A 10 14.20 -22.17 14.73
CA SER A 10 13.10 -22.79 15.48
C SER A 10 12.52 -21.83 16.54
N LEU A 11 13.39 -21.10 17.23
CA LEU A 11 12.98 -20.08 18.20
C LEU A 11 12.18 -18.96 17.52
N PHE A 12 12.65 -18.46 16.38
CA PHE A 12 11.98 -17.41 15.62
C PHE A 12 10.60 -17.85 15.13
N GLN A 13 10.47 -19.07 14.59
CA GLN A 13 9.17 -19.60 14.16
C GLN A 13 8.18 -19.76 15.33
N GLN A 14 8.64 -20.27 16.48
CA GLN A 14 7.79 -20.39 17.67
C GLN A 14 7.34 -19.01 18.18
N VAL A 15 8.23 -18.02 18.21
CA VAL A 15 7.89 -16.66 18.64
C VAL A 15 6.91 -16.03 17.67
N ALA A 16 7.12 -16.15 16.35
CA ALA A 16 6.21 -15.60 15.34
C ALA A 16 4.80 -16.22 15.43
N GLN A 17 4.71 -17.54 15.63
CA GLN A 17 3.44 -18.24 15.85
C GLN A 17 2.78 -17.82 17.17
N LYS A 18 3.55 -17.76 18.27
CA LYS A 18 3.04 -17.43 19.61
C LYS A 18 2.55 -15.98 19.72
N THR A 19 3.24 -15.06 19.06
CA THR A 19 2.91 -13.62 19.09
C THR A 19 1.84 -13.25 18.06
N GLY A 20 1.54 -14.13 17.11
CA GLY A 20 0.63 -13.82 16.02
C GLY A 20 1.13 -12.70 15.11
N VAL A 21 2.43 -12.38 15.14
CA VAL A 21 3.01 -11.26 14.38
C VAL A 21 2.74 -11.41 12.88
N SER A 22 2.69 -12.64 12.37
CA SER A 22 2.31 -12.92 10.97
C SER A 22 0.88 -12.46 10.65
N ASN A 23 -0.07 -12.68 11.56
CA ASN A 23 -1.46 -12.25 11.37
C ASN A 23 -1.59 -10.73 11.48
N THR A 24 -0.85 -10.10 12.39
CA THR A 24 -0.79 -8.63 12.48
C THR A 24 -0.25 -8.02 11.19
N LEU A 25 0.87 -8.56 10.68
CA LEU A 25 1.44 -8.13 9.41
C LEU A 25 0.47 -8.36 8.26
N GLU A 26 -0.15 -9.53 8.15
CA GLU A 26 -1.15 -9.81 7.11
C GLU A 26 -2.30 -8.79 7.14
N ASN A 27 -2.84 -8.49 8.33
CA ASN A 27 -3.92 -7.53 8.47
C ASN A 27 -3.50 -6.11 8.07
N GLU A 28 -2.31 -5.67 8.47
CA GLU A 28 -1.77 -4.37 8.06
C GLU A 28 -1.56 -4.28 6.55
N PHE A 29 -0.91 -5.28 5.96
CA PHE A 29 -0.63 -5.30 4.52
C PHE A 29 -1.90 -5.46 3.70
N LYS A 30 -2.89 -6.21 4.17
CA LYS A 30 -4.22 -6.31 3.54
C LYS A 30 -4.96 -4.97 3.56
N GLY A 31 -4.88 -4.24 4.67
CA GLY A 31 -5.42 -2.88 4.80
C GLY A 31 -4.77 -1.93 3.78
N ARG A 32 -3.43 -1.91 3.72
CA ARG A 32 -2.68 -1.10 2.76
C ARG A 32 -2.94 -1.49 1.31
N ALA A 33 -2.99 -2.78 1.00
CA ALA A 33 -3.30 -3.27 -0.33
C ALA A 33 -4.70 -2.84 -0.78
N SER A 34 -5.69 -2.91 0.11
CA SER A 34 -7.05 -2.45 -0.17
C SER A 34 -7.11 -0.93 -0.39
N GLU A 35 -6.33 -0.16 0.37
CA GLU A 35 -6.20 1.29 0.20
C GLU A 35 -5.58 1.63 -1.16
N LEU A 36 -4.46 0.99 -1.51
CA LEU A 36 -3.77 1.16 -2.79
C LEU A 36 -4.68 0.81 -3.96
N GLN A 37 -5.38 -0.33 -3.91
CA GLN A 37 -6.29 -0.73 -4.97
C GLN A 37 -7.42 0.31 -5.20
N ARG A 38 -7.97 0.88 -4.13
CA ARG A 38 -8.99 1.94 -4.23
C ARG A 38 -8.42 3.23 -4.81
N MET A 39 -7.24 3.64 -4.35
CA MET A 39 -6.55 4.83 -4.87
C MET A 39 -6.25 4.68 -6.36
N GLU A 40 -5.78 3.51 -6.79
CA GLU A 40 -5.52 3.22 -8.20
C GLU A 40 -6.82 3.31 -9.02
N GLY A 41 -7.92 2.70 -8.56
CA GLY A 41 -9.20 2.75 -9.26
C GLY A 41 -9.78 4.17 -9.40
N ASP A 42 -9.71 4.99 -8.35
CA ASP A 42 -10.10 6.41 -8.41
C ASP A 42 -9.23 7.18 -9.41
N LEU A 43 -7.91 6.96 -9.34
CA LEU A 43 -6.96 7.62 -10.24
C LEU A 43 -7.22 7.25 -11.70
N GLN A 44 -7.44 5.96 -12.00
CA GLN A 44 -7.80 5.48 -13.34
C GLN A 44 -9.09 6.15 -13.84
N SER A 45 -10.12 6.21 -13.00
CA SER A 45 -11.41 6.84 -13.33
C SER A 45 -11.24 8.33 -13.64
N LYS A 46 -10.47 9.05 -12.83
CA LYS A 46 -10.17 10.48 -13.05
C LYS A 46 -9.37 10.72 -14.32
N MET A 47 -8.42 9.84 -14.64
CA MET A 47 -7.65 9.93 -15.88
C MET A 47 -8.53 9.71 -17.12
N GLN A 48 -9.43 8.73 -17.10
CA GLN A 48 -10.39 8.51 -18.19
C GLN A 48 -11.29 9.74 -18.39
N ARG A 49 -11.79 10.32 -17.30
CA ARG A 49 -12.56 11.57 -17.37
C ARG A 49 -11.72 12.71 -17.93
N LEU A 50 -10.48 12.86 -17.46
CA LEU A 50 -9.57 13.91 -17.91
C LEU A 50 -9.27 13.83 -19.42
N GLN A 51 -9.11 12.63 -19.96
CA GLN A 51 -8.89 12.41 -21.40
C GLN A 51 -10.08 12.84 -22.27
N SER A 52 -11.31 12.72 -21.76
CA SER A 52 -12.53 13.09 -22.49
C SER A 52 -12.97 14.55 -22.29
N MET A 53 -12.34 15.28 -21.35
CA MET A 53 -12.69 16.68 -21.07
C MET A 53 -12.12 17.64 -22.10
N LYS A 54 -12.95 18.62 -22.50
CA LYS A 54 -12.51 19.76 -23.32
C LYS A 54 -11.55 20.67 -22.52
N PRO A 55 -10.63 21.38 -23.19
CA PRO A 55 -9.79 22.37 -22.53
C PRO A 55 -10.60 23.42 -21.78
N GLY A 56 -10.17 23.76 -20.56
CA GLY A 56 -10.85 24.72 -19.70
C GLY A 56 -10.37 24.62 -18.24
N ALA A 57 -10.84 25.55 -17.41
CA ALA A 57 -10.41 25.64 -16.01
C ALA A 57 -10.68 24.36 -15.21
N GLU A 58 -11.81 23.68 -15.46
CA GLU A 58 -12.14 22.41 -14.80
C GLU A 58 -11.17 21.28 -15.18
N ARG A 59 -10.76 21.22 -16.46
CA ARG A 59 -9.78 20.25 -16.93
C ARG A 59 -8.43 20.48 -16.25
N THR A 60 -7.96 21.73 -16.21
CA THR A 60 -6.69 22.08 -15.55
C THR A 60 -6.71 21.80 -14.06
N LYS A 61 -7.86 21.98 -13.39
CA LYS A 61 -8.01 21.59 -11.99
C LYS A 61 -7.88 20.08 -11.82
N LEU A 62 -8.59 19.30 -12.65
CA LEU A 62 -8.53 17.84 -12.61
C LEU A 62 -7.13 17.31 -12.95
N GLU A 63 -6.39 17.93 -13.87
CA GLU A 63 -4.99 17.60 -14.17
C GLU A 63 -4.11 17.72 -12.92
N LYS A 64 -4.20 18.84 -12.22
CA LYS A 64 -3.45 19.07 -10.98
C LYS A 64 -3.81 18.05 -9.90
N ASP A 65 -5.10 17.77 -9.73
CA ASP A 65 -5.58 16.81 -8.74
C ASP A 65 -5.07 15.39 -9.07
N VAL A 66 -5.11 14.98 -10.34
CA VAL A 66 -4.58 13.68 -10.81
C VAL A 66 -3.07 13.59 -10.59
N MET A 67 -2.32 14.66 -10.84
CA MET A 67 -0.87 14.69 -10.60
C MET A 67 -0.54 14.57 -9.11
N ALA A 68 -1.26 15.30 -8.24
CA ALA A 68 -1.08 15.21 -6.80
C ALA A 68 -1.41 13.80 -6.29
N GLN A 69 -2.50 13.19 -6.76
CA GLN A 69 -2.86 11.82 -6.39
C GLN A 69 -1.83 10.78 -6.88
N ARG A 70 -1.29 10.94 -8.09
CA ARG A 70 -0.17 10.11 -8.60
C ARG A 70 1.04 10.16 -7.68
N GLN A 71 1.41 11.36 -7.24
CA GLN A 71 2.54 11.54 -6.33
C GLN A 71 2.28 10.86 -4.99
N THR A 72 1.12 11.10 -4.38
CA THR A 72 0.73 10.43 -3.12
C THR A 72 0.73 8.92 -3.25
N PHE A 73 0.18 8.37 -4.34
CA PHE A 73 0.16 6.93 -4.59
C PHE A 73 1.58 6.34 -4.70
N SER A 74 2.50 7.04 -5.36
CA SER A 74 3.89 6.59 -5.51
C SER A 74 4.71 6.61 -4.21
N GLN A 75 4.23 7.33 -3.19
CA GLN A 75 4.90 7.50 -1.89
C GLN A 75 4.35 6.57 -0.80
N LYS A 76 3.31 5.78 -1.11
CA LYS A 76 2.70 4.78 -0.21
C LYS A 76 3.42 3.44 -0.32
#